data_AF-A0A3A0FL35-F1
#
_entry.id   AF-A0A3A0FL35-F1
#
_cell.length_a   1.000
_cell.length_b   1.000
_cell.length_c   1.000
_cell.angle_alpha   90.00
_cell.angle_beta   90.00
_cell.angle_gamma   90.00
#
_symmetry.space_group_name_H-M   'P 1'
#
loop_
_entity.id
_entity.type
_entity.pdbx_description
1 polymer ?
#
loop_
_entity_poly.entity_id
_entity_poly.type
_entity_poly.pdbx_seq_one_letter_code
_entity_poly.pdbx_strand_id
1 'polypeptide(L)'
;MPNWVIDGLLATSPRPGYAPGPEMHVPRDVVNEWVRESIDFGIASIICLIHDDQLPLYHRELPQGLLTCYREAGLEVAHVPAFDQMTVPFRPEQYEEAWEAFLQLPKPVLVHCSAGMDRTGRIVRHILERLGQGEGLGPAAGS
;
A
#
# COMPACT_ATOMS: atom_id res chain seq x y z
N MET A 1 12.45 -1.25 1.14
CA MET A 1 12.33 -1.10 2.59
C MET A 1 11.14 -0.21 2.95
N PRO A 2 10.29 -0.66 3.88
CA PRO A 2 9.23 0.15 4.49
C PRO A 2 9.76 1.36 5.26
N ASN A 3 8.95 2.40 5.37
CA ASN A 3 9.20 3.58 6.20
C ASN A 3 7.91 4.06 6.88
N TRP A 4 8.00 4.50 8.13
CA TRP A 4 6.84 5.02 8.87
C TRP A 4 6.42 6.39 8.34
N VAL A 5 5.10 6.57 8.22
CA VAL A 5 4.44 7.88 8.13
C VAL A 5 3.89 8.25 9.51
N ILE A 6 3.22 7.29 10.15
CA ILE A 6 2.82 7.33 11.57
C ILE A 6 3.24 5.99 12.17
N ASP A 7 4.15 6.03 13.14
CA ASP A 7 4.71 4.85 13.79
C ASP A 7 3.60 3.91 14.31
N GLY A 8 3.68 2.64 13.91
CA GLY A 8 2.73 1.60 14.31
C GLY A 8 1.33 1.71 13.66
N LEU A 9 1.11 2.66 12.76
CA LEU A 9 -0.21 2.87 12.14
C LEU A 9 -0.17 2.84 10.62
N LEU A 10 0.71 3.64 10.01
CA LEU A 10 0.75 3.87 8.57
C LEU A 10 2.20 3.95 8.08
N ALA A 11 2.53 3.14 7.09
CA ALA A 11 3.85 3.07 6.47
C ALA A 11 3.75 3.16 4.94
N THR A 12 4.89 3.42 4.29
CA THR A 12 5.03 3.40 2.83
C THR A 12 6.22 2.59 2.40
N SER A 13 6.20 2.10 1.16
CA SER A 13 7.38 1.53 0.51
C SER A 13 7.26 1.63 -1.01
N PRO A 14 8.36 1.56 -1.77
CA PRO A 14 8.32 1.13 -3.16
C PRO A 14 7.83 -0.32 -3.29
N ARG A 15 7.41 -0.73 -4.48
CA ARG A 15 7.08 -2.14 -4.76
C ARG A 15 8.30 -3.06 -4.64
N PRO A 16 8.09 -4.37 -4.45
CA PRO A 16 9.16 -5.35 -4.59
C PRO A 16 9.85 -5.24 -5.95
N GLY A 17 11.18 -5.17 -5.94
CA GLY A 17 11.97 -5.06 -7.17
C GLY A 17 11.85 -3.72 -7.90
N TYR A 18 11.41 -2.65 -7.24
CA TYR A 18 11.47 -1.32 -7.83
C TYR A 18 12.94 -0.92 -8.09
N ALA A 19 13.25 -0.62 -9.34
CA ALA A 19 14.56 -0.11 -9.76
C ALA A 19 14.38 0.90 -10.90
N PRO A 20 15.25 1.93 -11.00
CA PRO A 20 15.22 2.84 -12.14
C PRO A 20 15.62 2.10 -13.43
N GLY A 21 14.85 2.29 -14.51
CA GLY A 21 15.09 1.66 -15.80
C GLY A 21 13.87 0.92 -16.35
N PRO A 22 14.03 0.14 -17.44
CA PRO A 22 12.92 -0.65 -17.99
C PRO A 22 12.40 -1.65 -16.97
N GLU A 23 11.07 -1.76 -16.84
CA GLU A 23 10.45 -2.70 -15.93
C GLU A 23 10.68 -4.12 -16.42
N MET A 24 11.52 -4.85 -15.68
CA MET A 24 11.83 -6.25 -15.94
C MET A 24 11.02 -7.15 -15.02
N HIS A 25 10.94 -8.43 -15.38
CA HIS A 25 10.46 -9.48 -14.48
C HIS A 25 11.11 -9.35 -13.08
N VAL A 26 10.31 -9.53 -12.03
CA VAL A 26 10.81 -9.45 -10.64
C VAL A 26 11.08 -10.87 -10.13
N PRO A 27 12.32 -11.21 -9.75
CA PRO A 27 12.64 -12.52 -9.18
C PRO A 27 11.83 -12.83 -7.91
N ARG A 28 11.45 -14.10 -7.73
CA ARG A 28 10.73 -14.55 -6.52
C ARG A 28 11.45 -14.18 -5.23
N ASP A 29 12.77 -14.33 -5.18
CA ASP A 29 13.54 -14.04 -3.97
C ASP A 29 13.49 -12.56 -3.58
N VAL A 30 13.42 -11.65 -4.56
CA VAL A 30 13.24 -10.21 -4.30
C VAL A 30 11.88 -9.91 -3.70
N VAL A 31 10.83 -10.61 -4.14
CA VAL A 31 9.49 -10.48 -3.53
C VAL A 31 9.49 -11.04 -2.12
N ASN A 32 10.06 -12.24 -1.93
CA ASN A 32 10.14 -12.89 -0.63
C ASN A 32 10.91 -12.04 0.38
N GLU A 33 12.03 -11.43 -0.03
CA GLU A 33 12.81 -10.55 0.82
C GLU A 33 12.01 -9.31 1.21
N TRP A 34 11.34 -8.66 0.25
CA TRP A 34 10.50 -7.49 0.54
C TRP A 34 9.33 -7.82 1.49
N VAL A 35 8.70 -8.99 1.31
CA VAL A 35 7.62 -9.46 2.19
C VAL A 35 8.15 -9.72 3.60
N ARG A 36 9.30 -10.40 3.71
CA ARG A 36 9.97 -10.65 4.98
C ARG A 36 10.34 -9.34 5.68
N GLU A 37 10.94 -8.39 4.97
CA GLU A 37 11.25 -7.06 5.52
C GLU A 37 9.99 -6.34 6.02
N SER A 38 8.87 -6.46 5.31
CA SER A 38 7.60 -5.84 5.73
C SER A 38 7.05 -6.48 7.00
N ILE A 39 7.11 -7.81 7.11
CA ILE A 39 6.69 -8.53 8.32
C ILE A 39 7.62 -8.24 9.49
N ASP A 40 8.94 -8.25 9.27
CA ASP A 40 9.95 -7.94 10.29
C ASP A 40 9.81 -6.48 10.79
N PHE A 41 9.37 -5.56 9.93
CA PHE A 41 9.03 -4.18 10.27
C PHE A 41 7.70 -4.05 11.05
N GLY A 42 6.95 -5.14 11.17
CA GLY A 42 5.69 -5.22 11.93
C GLY A 42 4.45 -4.87 11.12
N ILE A 43 4.51 -4.82 9.79
CA ILE A 43 3.33 -4.57 8.94
C ILE A 43 2.34 -5.73 9.05
N ALA A 44 1.06 -5.39 9.24
CA ALA A 44 -0.03 -6.38 9.31
C ALA A 44 -0.86 -6.44 8.02
N SER A 45 -0.87 -5.35 7.24
CA SER A 45 -1.66 -5.27 6.02
C SER A 45 -1.08 -4.33 4.96
N ILE A 46 -1.53 -4.50 3.72
CA ILE A 46 -1.09 -3.74 2.55
C ILE A 46 -2.29 -3.14 1.81
N ILE A 47 -2.17 -1.85 1.46
CA ILE A 47 -2.95 -1.24 0.38
C ILE A 47 -2.04 -1.17 -0.85
N CYS A 48 -2.29 -2.04 -1.82
CA CYS A 48 -1.56 -2.09 -3.08
C CYS A 48 -2.22 -1.17 -4.10
N LEU A 49 -1.44 -0.24 -4.65
CA LEU A 49 -1.88 0.74 -5.66
C LEU A 49 -1.36 0.43 -7.07
N ILE A 50 -0.66 -0.69 -7.23
CA ILE A 50 -0.16 -1.15 -8.53
C ILE A 50 -1.36 -1.42 -9.45
N HIS A 51 -1.30 -0.88 -10.67
CA HIS A 51 -2.34 -1.12 -11.67
C HIS A 51 -2.13 -2.48 -12.35
N ASP A 52 -3.19 -3.01 -12.96
CA ASP A 52 -3.25 -4.37 -13.51
C ASP A 52 -2.25 -4.61 -14.66
N ASP A 53 -1.75 -3.55 -15.29
CA ASP A 53 -0.72 -3.61 -16.34
C ASP A 53 0.70 -3.86 -15.79
N GLN A 54 0.92 -3.57 -14.51
CA GLN A 54 2.20 -3.77 -13.81
C GLN A 54 2.23 -5.08 -12.98
N LEU A 55 1.09 -5.70 -12.70
CA LEU A 55 1.03 -7.01 -12.04
C LEU A 55 1.68 -8.17 -12.84
N PRO A 56 1.65 -8.18 -14.19
CA PRO A 56 2.35 -9.18 -15.01
C PRO A 56 3.87 -9.27 -14.78
N LEU A 57 4.50 -8.24 -14.20
CA LEU A 57 5.93 -8.27 -13.82
C LEU A 57 6.27 -9.44 -12.87
N TYR A 58 5.28 -9.92 -12.12
CA TYR A 58 5.44 -10.95 -11.12
C TYR A 58 5.01 -12.35 -11.59
N HIS A 59 4.16 -12.45 -12.62
CA HIS A 59 3.51 -13.72 -13.00
C HIS A 59 4.48 -14.82 -13.41
N ARG A 60 5.64 -14.46 -13.96
CA ARG A 60 6.67 -15.43 -14.36
C ARG A 60 7.20 -16.22 -13.16
N GLU A 61 7.42 -15.52 -12.05
CA GLU A 61 8.09 -16.08 -10.86
C GLU A 61 7.10 -16.41 -9.75
N LEU A 62 5.92 -15.78 -9.76
CA LEU A 62 4.79 -15.97 -8.86
C LEU A 62 3.54 -16.33 -9.67
N PRO A 63 3.30 -17.63 -9.98
CA PRO A 63 2.13 -18.06 -10.73
C PRO A 63 0.80 -17.65 -10.08
N GLN A 64 0.77 -17.51 -8.76
CA GLN A 64 -0.40 -17.06 -8.01
C GLN A 64 -0.61 -15.53 -8.05
N GLY A 65 0.38 -14.78 -8.53
CA GLY A 65 0.40 -13.32 -8.54
C GLY A 65 0.84 -12.69 -7.22
N LEU A 66 1.18 -11.40 -7.29
CA LEU A 66 1.73 -10.64 -6.16
C LEU A 66 0.76 -10.54 -4.97
N LEU A 67 -0.51 -10.21 -5.24
CA LEU A 67 -1.51 -10.00 -4.19
C LEU A 67 -1.79 -11.29 -3.41
N THR A 68 -1.82 -12.43 -4.10
CA THR A 68 -1.99 -13.74 -3.46
C THR A 68 -0.75 -14.10 -2.64
N CYS A 69 0.45 -13.81 -3.16
CA CYS A 69 1.70 -14.03 -2.42
C CYS A 69 1.72 -13.27 -1.07
N TYR A 70 1.20 -12.04 -1.04
CA TYR A 70 1.09 -11.28 0.22
C TYR A 70 0.12 -11.93 1.21
N ARG A 71 -1.05 -12.38 0.73
CA ARG A 71 -2.05 -13.06 1.58
C ARG A 71 -1.53 -14.38 2.12
N GLU A 72 -0.84 -15.16 1.30
CA GLU A 72 -0.18 -16.42 1.71
C GLU A 72 0.91 -16.20 2.76
N ALA A 73 1.52 -15.02 2.79
CA ALA A 73 2.50 -14.62 3.80
C ALA A 73 1.87 -14.09 5.11
N GLY A 74 0.54 -14.08 5.21
CA GLY A 74 -0.19 -13.66 6.42
C GLY A 74 -0.50 -12.15 6.48
N LEU A 75 -0.33 -11.43 5.38
CA LEU A 75 -0.71 -10.02 5.29
C LEU A 75 -2.14 -9.89 4.74
N GLU A 76 -2.96 -9.05 5.36
CA GLU A 76 -4.24 -8.66 4.79
C GLU A 76 -4.03 -7.66 3.65
N VAL A 77 -4.80 -7.76 2.56
CA VAL A 77 -4.52 -6.98 1.34
C VAL A 77 -5.79 -6.37 0.74
N ALA A 78 -5.79 -5.05 0.64
CA ALA A 78 -6.67 -4.30 -0.24
C ALA A 78 -5.93 -3.88 -1.52
N HIS A 79 -6.64 -3.89 -2.65
CA HIS A 79 -6.10 -3.50 -3.94
C HIS A 79 -6.94 -2.36 -4.52
N VAL A 80 -6.31 -1.19 -4.70
CA VAL A 80 -6.92 0.02 -5.24
C VAL A 80 -6.09 0.45 -6.45
N PRO A 81 -6.31 -0.17 -7.63
CA PRO A 81 -5.43 -0.01 -8.79
C PRO A 81 -5.46 1.41 -9.33
N ALA A 82 -4.29 2.00 -9.60
CA ALA A 82 -4.19 3.33 -10.18
C ALA A 82 -3.12 3.40 -11.27
N PHE A 83 -3.52 3.87 -12.45
CA PHE A 83 -2.62 4.04 -13.59
C PHE A 83 -1.40 4.90 -13.22
N ASP A 84 -0.24 4.50 -13.72
CA ASP A 84 0.99 5.24 -13.50
C ASP A 84 1.06 6.52 -14.37
N GLN A 85 1.87 7.49 -13.93
CA GLN A 85 2.21 8.71 -14.70
C GLN A 85 1.02 9.60 -15.11
N MET A 86 -0.13 9.48 -14.43
CA MET A 86 -1.28 10.35 -14.64
C MET A 86 -1.27 11.56 -13.69
N THR A 87 -1.63 12.73 -14.21
CA THR A 87 -1.86 13.94 -13.39
C THR A 87 -2.95 13.74 -12.34
N VAL A 88 -3.97 12.95 -12.68
CA VAL A 88 -5.09 12.55 -11.81
C VAL A 88 -5.18 11.02 -11.83
N PRO A 89 -4.41 10.31 -11.01
CA PRO A 89 -4.30 8.85 -11.08
C PRO A 89 -5.43 8.10 -10.36
N PHE A 90 -6.23 8.81 -9.57
CA PHE A 90 -7.35 8.25 -8.80
C PHE A 90 -8.63 9.01 -9.10
N ARG A 91 -9.72 8.27 -9.22
CA ARG A 91 -11.08 8.81 -9.16
C ARG A 91 -11.47 9.07 -7.70
N PRO A 92 -12.42 9.98 -7.42
CA PRO A 92 -12.89 10.24 -6.05
C PRO A 92 -13.27 8.97 -5.28
N GLU A 93 -13.91 8.02 -5.94
CA GLU A 93 -14.34 6.74 -5.36
C GLU A 93 -13.15 5.91 -4.86
N GLN A 94 -12.00 5.99 -5.54
CA GLN A 94 -10.81 5.23 -5.17
C GLN A 94 -10.11 5.80 -3.93
N TYR A 95 -10.28 7.10 -3.66
CA TYR A 95 -9.83 7.67 -2.39
C TYR A 95 -10.69 7.14 -1.24
N GLU A 96 -12.01 7.06 -1.43
CA GLU A 96 -12.91 6.49 -0.42
C GLU A 96 -12.67 4.99 -0.23
N GLU A 97 -12.47 4.21 -1.31
CA GLU A 97 -12.08 2.80 -1.22
C GLU A 97 -10.79 2.61 -0.41
N ALA A 98 -9.78 3.46 -0.63
CA ALA A 98 -8.53 3.41 0.12
C ALA A 98 -8.72 3.80 1.59
N TRP A 99 -9.61 4.76 1.87
CA TRP A 99 -9.96 5.17 3.23
C TRP A 99 -10.73 4.05 3.98
N GLU A 100 -11.73 3.45 3.36
CA GLU A 100 -12.49 2.32 3.91
C GLU A 100 -11.58 1.11 4.15
N ALA A 101 -10.73 0.78 3.18
CA ALA A 101 -9.72 -0.26 3.33
C ALA A 101 -8.78 0.05 4.51
N PHE A 102 -8.31 1.30 4.62
CA PHE A 102 -7.50 1.68 5.77
C PHE A 102 -8.27 1.46 7.08
N LEU A 103 -9.55 1.85 7.20
CA LEU A 103 -10.30 1.63 8.44
C LEU A 103 -10.47 0.15 8.82
N GLN A 104 -10.63 -0.73 7.84
CA GLN A 104 -10.94 -2.14 8.05
C GLN A 104 -9.69 -3.03 8.23
N LEU A 105 -8.59 -2.67 7.58
CA LEU A 105 -7.37 -3.47 7.59
C LEU A 105 -6.66 -3.42 8.95
N PRO A 106 -6.08 -4.56 9.40
CA PRO A 106 -5.32 -4.60 10.65
C PRO A 106 -4.10 -3.68 10.57
N LYS A 107 -3.83 -2.97 11.66
CA LYS A 107 -2.69 -2.07 11.77
C LYS A 107 -1.43 -2.84 12.17
N PRO A 108 -0.25 -2.41 11.71
CA PRO A 108 0.04 -1.26 10.84
C PRO A 108 -0.24 -1.53 9.35
N VAL A 109 -0.71 -0.51 8.62
CA VAL A 109 -0.98 -0.60 7.16
C VAL A 109 0.20 -0.04 6.37
N LEU A 110 0.68 -0.78 5.36
CA LEU A 110 1.65 -0.30 4.38
C LEU A 110 0.95 0.07 3.07
N VAL A 111 1.21 1.27 2.55
CA VAL A 111 0.73 1.72 1.23
C VAL A 111 1.89 1.71 0.24
N HIS A 112 1.73 1.04 -0.91
CA HIS A 112 2.72 1.11 -1.99
C HIS A 112 2.09 1.21 -3.38
N CYS A 113 2.78 1.88 -4.31
CA CYS A 113 2.47 1.86 -5.74
C CYS A 113 3.64 1.19 -6.50
N SER A 114 4.19 1.80 -7.56
CA SER A 114 5.48 1.41 -8.13
C SER A 114 6.65 2.03 -7.34
N ALA A 115 6.87 3.34 -7.48
CA ALA A 115 7.98 4.03 -6.80
C ALA A 115 7.73 4.33 -5.30
N GLY A 116 6.49 4.24 -4.82
CA GLY A 116 6.14 4.63 -3.46
C GLY A 116 6.06 6.15 -3.24
N MET A 117 6.01 6.96 -4.31
CA MET A 117 6.13 8.43 -4.24
C MET A 117 4.82 9.16 -4.57
N ASP A 118 4.43 9.30 -5.84
CA ASP A 118 3.29 10.15 -6.24
C ASP A 118 1.93 9.56 -5.82
N ARG A 119 1.55 8.41 -6.39
CA ARG A 119 0.29 7.71 -6.05
C ARG A 119 0.18 7.40 -4.55
N THR A 120 1.27 6.89 -3.98
CA THR A 120 1.35 6.60 -2.54
C THR A 120 1.18 7.85 -1.70
N GLY A 121 1.89 8.94 -2.03
CA GLY A 121 1.78 10.21 -1.33
C GLY A 121 0.36 10.79 -1.35
N ARG A 122 -0.37 10.65 -2.45
CA ARG A 122 -1.77 11.10 -2.55
C ARG A 122 -2.72 10.32 -1.63
N ILE A 123 -2.65 8.99 -1.64
CA ILE A 123 -3.47 8.15 -0.76
C ILE A 123 -3.10 8.37 0.71
N VAL A 124 -1.82 8.42 1.03
CA VAL A 124 -1.33 8.71 2.39
C VAL A 124 -1.84 10.06 2.86
N ARG A 125 -1.70 11.11 2.04
CA ARG A 125 -2.20 12.45 2.37
C ARG A 125 -3.70 12.45 2.63
N HIS A 126 -4.48 11.77 1.79
CA HIS A 126 -5.93 11.66 1.99
C HIS A 126 -6.26 10.98 3.34
N ILE A 127 -5.57 9.87 3.68
CA ILE A 127 -5.73 9.20 4.97
C ILE A 127 -5.38 10.14 6.13
N LEU A 128 -4.27 10.87 6.05
CA LEU A 128 -3.83 11.82 7.08
C LEU A 128 -4.83 12.97 7.27
N GLU A 129 -5.35 13.54 6.19
CA GLU A 129 -6.37 14.59 6.24
C GLU A 129 -7.65 14.09 6.90
N ARG A 130 -8.08 12.85 6.61
CA ARG A 130 -9.25 12.21 7.23
C ARG A 130 -9.04 11.92 8.71
N LEU A 131 -7.86 11.44 9.10
CA LEU A 131 -7.51 11.24 10.52
C LEU A 131 -7.52 12.57 11.29
N GLY A 132 -6.95 13.63 10.72
CA GLY A 132 -6.94 14.97 11.34
C GLY A 132 -8.33 15.62 11.43
N GLN A 133 -9.25 15.28 10.53
CA GLN A 133 -10.66 15.69 10.61
C GLN A 133 -11.46 14.85 11.62
N GLY A 134 -11.03 13.61 11.89
CA GLY A 134 -11.61 12.71 12.89
C GLY A 134 -11.28 13.09 14.34
N GLU A 135 -10.18 13.80 14.59
CA GLU A 135 -9.80 14.34 15.91
C GLU A 135 -10.63 15.58 16.33
N GLY A 136 -11.63 15.98 15.54
CA GLY A 136 -12.54 17.11 15.80
C GLY A 136 -13.87 16.75 16.49
N LEU A 137 -14.06 15.51 16.97
CA LEU A 137 -15.24 15.08 17.74
C LEU A 137 -14.89 14.70 19.18
N GLY A 138 -14.49 15.71 19.95
CA GLY A 138 -14.60 15.76 21.41
C GLY A 138 -14.68 17.24 21.81
N PRO A 139 -15.78 17.70 22.46
CA PRO A 139 -16.09 17.24 23.81
C PRO A 139 -17.60 17.02 24.07
N ALA A 140 -17.95 15.93 24.75
CA ALA A 140 -19.16 15.87 25.58
C ALA A 140 -19.13 14.63 26.48
N ALA A 141 -18.49 14.71 27.64
CA ALA A 141 -18.93 14.02 28.85
C ALA A 141 -18.10 14.54 30.04
N GLY A 142 -18.80 15.20 30.96
CA GLY A 142 -18.22 15.71 32.20
C GLY A 142 -19.21 16.65 32.86
N SER A 143 -20.28 16.05 33.37
CA SER A 143 -21.32 16.68 34.19
C SER A 143 -20.78 17.34 35.45
#